data_AF-A0A4U5MCY3-F1
#
_entry.id   AF-A0A4U5MCY3-F1
#
_cell.length_a   1.000
_cell.length_b   1.000
_cell.length_c   1.000
_cell.angle_alpha   90.00
_cell.angle_beta   90.00
_cell.angle_gamma   90.00
#
_symmetry.space_group_name_H-M   'P 1'
#
loop_
_entity.id
_entity.type
_entity.pdbx_description
1 polymer ?
#
loop_
_entity_poly.entity_id
_entity_poly.type
_entity_poly.pdbx_seq_one_letter_code
_entity_poly.pdbx_strand_id
1 'polypeptide(L)'
;MSLTVSVTMKLTLVFLAALAVVAISRPQSEIPENMSMIDGLTKYSPPIISNAINSFSQKGKDALTKIDEASEEFRKAGKTFCADKFAAMLKELSPEDYQKLVDAGKELESEVRKLSQPIQDLFKKGKAMWTTGNAATAEELKEITEAVKNLTPDDQEAYFKLMPVAKKFLETVSA
;
A
#
# COMPACT_ATOMS: atom_id res chain seq x y z
N MET A 1 -22.59 -31.25 -20.06
CA MET A 1 -22.56 -31.34 -18.58
C MET A 1 -21.19 -31.88 -18.20
N SER A 2 -20.27 -31.20 -17.53
CA SER A 2 -20.24 -29.88 -16.91
C SER A 2 -18.80 -29.37 -17.08
N LEU A 3 -18.64 -28.15 -17.60
CA LEU A 3 -17.38 -27.44 -17.54
C LEU A 3 -17.24 -26.91 -16.11
N THR A 4 -16.49 -27.62 -15.29
CA THR A 4 -16.01 -27.14 -14.01
C THR A 4 -15.00 -26.02 -14.31
N VAL A 5 -15.51 -24.82 -14.57
CA VAL A 5 -14.71 -23.61 -14.50
C VAL A 5 -14.35 -23.48 -13.03
N SER A 6 -13.18 -24.00 -12.67
CA SER A 6 -12.50 -23.65 -11.44
C SER A 6 -12.18 -22.16 -11.56
N VAL A 7 -13.18 -21.33 -11.23
CA VAL A 7 -13.00 -19.91 -10.95
C VAL A 7 -12.23 -19.87 -9.65
N THR A 8 -10.94 -20.18 -9.72
CA THR A 8 -9.96 -19.79 -8.73
C THR A 8 -9.85 -18.29 -8.87
N MET A 9 -10.84 -17.59 -8.31
CA MET A 9 -10.87 -16.15 -8.14
C MET A 9 -9.67 -15.84 -7.27
N LYS A 10 -8.53 -15.56 -7.90
CA LYS A 10 -7.38 -14.95 -7.26
C LYS A 10 -7.87 -13.61 -6.76
N LEU A 11 -8.38 -13.59 -5.52
CA LEU A 11 -8.62 -12.39 -4.74
C LEU A 11 -7.26 -11.75 -4.54
N THR A 12 -6.80 -10.97 -5.51
CA THR A 12 -5.60 -10.14 -5.39
C THR A 12 -5.95 -8.90 -4.55
N LEU A 13 -6.37 -9.14 -3.30
CA LEU A 13 -6.64 -8.16 -2.25
C LEU A 13 -5.47 -8.17 -1.27
N VAL A 14 -4.96 -7.08 -0.73
CA VAL A 14 -5.27 -5.66 -0.82
C VAL A 14 -4.02 -4.91 -0.37
N PHE A 15 -3.86 -3.72 -0.92
CA PHE A 15 -2.72 -2.84 -0.73
C PHE A 15 -2.54 -2.39 0.72
N LEU A 16 -1.62 -3.04 1.43
CA LEU A 16 -0.96 -2.49 2.62
C LEU A 16 0.55 -2.53 2.41
N ALA A 17 0.98 -1.63 1.54
CA ALA A 17 2.36 -1.21 1.52
C ALA A 17 2.37 0.27 1.13
N ALA A 18 1.75 1.09 1.95
CA ALA A 18 2.18 2.47 2.06
C ALA A 18 3.46 2.62 2.91
N LEU A 19 3.95 1.52 3.52
CA LEU A 19 4.97 1.61 4.55
C LEU A 19 6.34 1.03 4.22
N ALA A 20 6.46 0.14 3.24
CA ALA A 20 7.78 -0.36 2.91
C ALA A 20 8.60 0.71 2.18
N VAL A 21 8.10 1.36 1.14
CA VAL A 21 9.00 2.09 0.22
C VAL A 21 9.18 3.60 0.52
N VAL A 22 8.53 4.19 1.53
CA VAL A 22 9.09 5.44 2.13
C VAL A 22 10.38 5.12 2.90
N ALA A 23 10.52 3.90 3.43
CA ALA A 23 11.73 3.46 4.15
C ALA A 23 12.85 3.03 3.21
N ILE A 24 12.53 2.70 1.96
CA ILE A 24 13.49 2.06 1.06
C ILE A 24 13.77 2.90 -0.21
N SER A 25 13.04 4.00 -0.43
CA SER A 25 13.33 4.99 -1.48
C SER A 25 13.87 6.32 -0.98
N ARG A 26 14.05 6.45 0.33
CA ARG A 26 14.80 7.55 0.93
C ARG A 26 16.17 7.02 1.33
N PRO A 27 17.26 7.78 1.21
CA PRO A 27 18.40 7.55 2.08
C PRO A 27 17.86 7.48 3.52
N GLN A 28 18.36 6.52 4.29
CA GLN A 28 17.90 6.04 5.61
C GLN A 28 17.65 7.13 6.68
N SER A 29 17.89 8.41 6.38
CA SER A 29 17.90 9.56 7.28
C SER A 29 16.57 10.28 7.52
N GLU A 30 15.45 9.88 6.89
CA GLU A 30 14.19 10.63 6.96
C GLU A 30 12.96 9.88 7.49
N ILE A 31 13.03 8.56 7.69
CA ILE A 31 12.02 7.90 8.52
C ILE A 31 12.50 8.00 9.95
N PRO A 32 11.71 8.64 10.85
CA PRO A 32 12.03 8.64 12.27
C PRO A 32 12.18 7.18 12.71
N GLU A 33 13.31 6.80 13.31
CA GLU A 33 13.56 5.45 13.82
C GLU A 33 12.51 4.98 14.85
N ASN A 34 11.63 5.88 15.29
CA ASN A 34 10.56 5.66 16.26
C ASN A 34 9.13 5.77 15.69
N MET A 35 8.95 5.82 14.36
CA MET A 35 7.59 5.83 13.78
C MET A 35 6.96 4.46 13.90
N SER A 36 5.82 4.36 14.59
CA SER A 36 5.08 3.09 14.69
C SER A 36 4.54 2.66 13.31
N MET A 37 4.41 1.36 13.07
CA MET A 37 3.74 0.83 11.87
C MET A 37 2.34 1.45 11.68
N ILE A 38 1.60 1.70 12.76
CA ILE A 38 0.27 2.32 12.66
C ILE A 38 0.37 3.75 12.12
N ASP A 39 1.31 4.55 12.64
CA ASP A 39 1.50 5.93 12.18
C ASP A 39 1.95 5.98 10.72
N GLY A 40 2.87 5.10 10.33
CA GLY A 40 3.27 5.02 8.93
C GLY A 40 2.12 4.58 8.03
N LEU A 41 1.34 3.58 8.45
CA LEU A 41 0.23 3.06 7.65
C LEU A 41 -0.83 4.14 7.47
N THR A 42 -1.18 4.85 8.52
CA THR A 42 -2.24 5.88 8.47
C THR A 42 -1.80 7.15 7.76
N LYS A 43 -0.52 7.55 7.87
CA LYS A 43 0.02 8.76 7.26
C LYS A 43 0.30 8.62 5.76
N TYR A 44 0.74 7.45 5.32
CA TYR A 44 1.21 7.25 3.95
C TYR A 44 0.20 6.51 3.06
N SER A 45 -0.87 5.93 3.63
CA SER A 45 -1.91 5.24 2.86
C SER A 45 -2.95 6.20 2.28
N PRO A 46 -3.71 5.75 1.26
CA PRO A 46 -4.91 6.45 0.79
C PRO A 46 -5.91 6.64 1.95
N PRO A 47 -6.68 7.73 2.00
CA PRO A 47 -7.60 8.01 3.11
C PRO A 47 -8.57 6.86 3.44
N ILE A 48 -9.07 6.16 2.41
CA ILE A 48 -9.96 4.99 2.57
C ILE A 48 -9.28 3.89 3.41
N ILE A 49 -8.01 3.60 3.14
CA ILE A 49 -7.23 2.60 3.87
C ILE A 49 -6.86 3.12 5.26
N SER A 50 -6.42 4.37 5.38
CA SER A 50 -6.09 5.01 6.66
C SER A 50 -7.28 4.98 7.62
N ASN A 51 -8.48 5.30 7.14
CA ASN A 51 -9.72 5.24 7.91
C ASN A 51 -10.03 3.82 8.41
N ALA A 52 -9.83 2.81 7.57
CA ALA A 52 -10.02 1.42 7.97
C ALA A 52 -9.07 1.04 9.12
N ILE A 53 -7.80 1.43 9.03
CA ILE A 53 -6.79 1.15 10.08
C ILE A 53 -7.11 1.91 11.36
N ASN A 54 -7.53 3.18 11.27
CA ASN A 54 -7.96 3.96 12.42
C ASN A 54 -9.17 3.34 13.13
N SER A 55 -10.02 2.61 12.40
CA SER A 55 -11.17 1.88 12.94
C SER A 55 -10.84 0.50 13.52
N PHE A 56 -9.55 0.13 13.58
CA PHE A 56 -9.14 -1.15 14.14
C PHE A 56 -9.50 -1.29 15.61
N SER A 57 -9.92 -2.51 15.97
CA SER A 57 -10.05 -2.89 17.36
C SER A 57 -8.67 -2.84 18.06
N GLN A 58 -8.65 -2.92 19.40
CA GLN A 58 -7.38 -3.04 20.12
C GLN A 58 -6.61 -4.30 19.67
N LYS A 59 -7.31 -5.41 19.44
CA LYS A 59 -6.73 -6.65 18.92
C LYS A 59 -6.07 -6.45 17.54
N GLY A 60 -6.68 -5.65 16.68
CA GLY A 60 -6.09 -5.26 15.38
C GLY A 60 -4.85 -4.41 15.54
N LYS A 61 -4.84 -3.45 16.46
CA LYS A 61 -3.65 -2.63 16.76
C LYS A 61 -2.51 -3.48 17.32
N ASP A 62 -2.80 -4.37 18.26
CA ASP A 62 -1.82 -5.31 18.82
C ASP A 62 -1.29 -6.27 17.74
N ALA A 63 -2.14 -6.69 16.79
CA ALA A 63 -1.72 -7.48 15.64
C ALA A 63 -0.75 -6.71 14.74
N LEU A 64 -1.00 -5.41 14.50
CA LEU A 64 -0.07 -4.57 13.73
C LEU A 64 1.29 -4.42 14.43
N THR A 65 1.33 -4.29 15.76
CA THR A 65 2.59 -4.28 16.52
C THR A 65 3.37 -5.60 16.33
N LYS A 66 2.70 -6.75 16.44
CA LYS A 66 3.35 -8.06 16.20
C LYS A 66 3.85 -8.24 14.78
N ILE A 67 3.11 -7.69 13.82
CA ILE A 67 3.50 -7.73 12.41
C ILE A 67 4.73 -6.84 12.16
N ASP A 68 4.81 -5.69 12.83
CA ASP A 68 5.99 -4.80 12.78
C ASP A 68 7.24 -5.49 13.34
N GLU A 69 7.12 -6.12 14.51
CA GLU A 69 8.19 -6.93 15.11
C GLU A 69 8.66 -8.05 14.16
N ALA A 70 7.71 -8.79 13.57
CA ALA A 70 8.04 -9.85 12.61
C ALA A 70 8.69 -9.30 11.32
N SER A 71 8.24 -8.13 10.83
CA SER A 71 8.86 -7.46 9.68
C SER A 71 10.31 -7.09 9.97
N GLU A 72 10.58 -6.55 11.16
CA GLU A 72 11.93 -6.21 11.63
C GLU A 72 12.84 -7.43 11.77
N GLU A 73 12.32 -8.55 12.27
CA GLU A 73 13.07 -9.81 12.34
C GLU A 73 13.43 -10.34 10.95
N PHE A 74 12.49 -10.29 10.00
CA PHE A 74 12.74 -10.67 8.61
C PHE A 74 13.84 -9.80 7.99
N ARG A 75 13.77 -8.49 8.22
CA ARG A 75 14.79 -7.53 7.75
C ARG A 75 16.18 -7.85 8.31
N LYS A 76 16.29 -8.10 9.63
CA LYS A 76 17.55 -8.48 10.28
C LYS A 76 18.10 -9.80 9.74
N ALA A 77 17.23 -10.71 9.31
CA ALA A 77 17.60 -11.98 8.69
C ALA A 77 17.91 -11.88 7.18
N GLY A 78 17.89 -10.69 6.59
CA GLY A 78 18.08 -10.50 5.14
C GLY A 78 16.95 -11.09 4.29
N LYS A 79 15.74 -11.24 4.86
CA LYS A 79 14.57 -11.80 4.20
C LYS A 79 13.54 -10.72 3.91
N THR A 80 12.82 -10.88 2.82
CA THR A 80 11.74 -9.97 2.42
C THR A 80 10.46 -10.27 3.20
N PHE A 81 9.85 -9.23 3.78
CA PHE A 81 8.52 -9.27 4.35
C PHE A 81 7.52 -8.70 3.32
N CYS A 82 6.69 -9.55 2.72
CA CYS A 82 5.79 -9.16 1.61
C CYS A 82 4.32 -9.04 2.05
N ALA A 83 3.49 -8.50 1.15
CA ALA A 83 2.07 -8.26 1.38
C ALA A 83 1.29 -9.53 1.76
N ASP A 84 1.60 -10.69 1.16
CA ASP A 84 0.93 -11.96 1.48
C ASP A 84 1.19 -12.38 2.92
N LYS A 85 2.41 -12.14 3.43
CA LYS A 85 2.78 -12.45 4.81
C LYS A 85 2.09 -11.51 5.79
N PHE A 86 2.05 -10.21 5.49
CA PHE A 86 1.26 -9.24 6.25
C PHE A 86 -0.20 -9.69 6.36
N ALA A 87 -0.82 -10.00 5.21
CA ALA A 87 -2.23 -10.38 5.13
C ALA A 87 -2.50 -11.68 5.90
N ALA A 88 -1.64 -12.69 5.78
CA ALA A 88 -1.77 -13.94 6.50
C ALA A 88 -1.72 -13.72 8.02
N MET A 89 -0.72 -12.97 8.50
CA MET A 89 -0.58 -12.67 9.93
C MET A 89 -1.76 -11.85 10.46
N LEU A 90 -2.19 -10.83 9.74
CA LEU A 90 -3.32 -10.01 10.20
C LEU A 90 -4.63 -10.79 10.21
N LYS A 91 -4.86 -11.65 9.22
CA LYS A 91 -6.02 -12.53 9.18
C LYS A 91 -6.04 -13.51 10.35
N GLU A 92 -4.89 -14.06 10.71
CA GLU A 92 -4.74 -14.97 11.84
C GLU A 92 -4.94 -14.25 13.18
N LEU A 93 -4.26 -13.11 13.36
CA LEU A 93 -4.21 -12.38 14.62
C LEU A 93 -5.45 -11.52 14.88
N SER A 94 -6.06 -10.94 13.84
CA SER A 94 -7.29 -10.15 13.93
C SER A 94 -8.15 -10.27 12.66
N PRO A 95 -8.91 -11.38 12.49
CA PRO A 95 -9.67 -11.65 11.27
C PRO A 95 -10.72 -10.59 10.92
N GLU A 96 -11.34 -9.94 11.91
CA GLU A 96 -12.31 -8.87 11.69
C GLU A 96 -11.65 -7.59 11.16
N ASP A 97 -10.51 -7.20 11.73
CA ASP A 97 -9.78 -6.01 11.27
C ASP A 97 -9.09 -6.27 9.91
N TYR A 98 -8.67 -7.51 9.66
CA TYR A 98 -8.30 -7.95 8.31
C TYR A 98 -9.45 -7.74 7.32
N GLN A 99 -10.67 -8.12 7.67
CA GLN A 99 -11.83 -7.95 6.80
C GLN A 99 -12.12 -6.47 6.51
N LYS A 100 -11.98 -5.58 7.51
CA LYS A 100 -12.12 -4.12 7.31
C LYS A 100 -11.15 -3.60 6.24
N LEU A 101 -9.90 -4.04 6.25
CA LEU A 101 -8.93 -3.68 5.22
C LEU A 101 -9.29 -4.25 3.86
N VAL A 102 -9.68 -5.52 3.81
CA VAL A 102 -10.13 -6.18 2.58
C VAL A 102 -11.24 -5.34 1.93
N ASP A 103 -12.22 -4.90 2.71
CA ASP A 103 -13.33 -4.11 2.18
C ASP A 103 -12.91 -2.69 1.78
N ALA A 104 -12.07 -2.02 2.59
CA ALA A 104 -11.50 -0.72 2.24
C ALA A 104 -10.67 -0.76 0.95
N GLY A 105 -9.95 -1.85 0.70
CA GLY A 105 -9.20 -2.01 -0.53
C GLY A 105 -10.07 -2.32 -1.75
N LYS A 106 -11.20 -3.03 -1.59
CA LYS A 106 -12.22 -3.14 -2.68
C LYS A 106 -12.83 -1.77 -2.99
N GLU A 107 -13.11 -0.98 -1.96
CA GLU A 107 -13.64 0.37 -2.12
C GLU A 107 -12.66 1.25 -2.88
N LEU A 108 -11.38 1.25 -2.48
CA LEU A 108 -10.33 1.98 -3.20
C LEU A 108 -10.21 1.53 -4.67
N GLU A 109 -10.22 0.23 -4.94
CA GLU A 109 -10.20 -0.28 -6.32
C GLU A 109 -11.44 0.14 -7.11
N SER A 110 -12.61 0.21 -6.47
CA SER A 110 -13.84 0.71 -7.08
C SER A 110 -13.73 2.19 -7.42
N GLU A 111 -13.19 3.02 -6.52
CA GLU A 111 -12.95 4.45 -6.79
C GLU A 111 -11.96 4.66 -7.94
N VAL A 112 -10.87 3.89 -7.97
CA VAL A 112 -9.87 3.94 -9.05
C VAL A 112 -10.49 3.57 -10.40
N ARG A 113 -11.38 2.56 -10.46
CA ARG A 113 -12.07 2.16 -11.71
C ARG A 113 -12.98 3.23 -12.29
N LYS A 114 -13.40 4.21 -11.49
CA LYS A 114 -14.20 5.36 -11.95
C LYS A 114 -13.34 6.44 -12.60
N LEU A 115 -12.02 6.35 -12.47
CA LEU A 115 -11.07 7.31 -13.01
C LEU A 115 -10.58 6.91 -14.41
N SER A 116 -9.82 7.82 -15.03
CA SER A 116 -9.27 7.62 -16.38
C SER A 116 -8.35 6.40 -16.44
N GLN A 117 -8.23 5.79 -17.63
CA GLN A 117 -7.34 4.64 -17.84
C GLN A 117 -5.88 4.92 -17.43
N PRO A 118 -5.29 6.10 -17.71
CA PRO A 118 -3.96 6.45 -17.20
C PRO A 118 -3.83 6.36 -15.67
N ILE A 119 -4.85 6.80 -14.93
CA ILE A 119 -4.84 6.70 -13.45
C ILE A 119 -4.94 5.24 -13.00
N GLN A 120 -5.76 4.43 -13.66
CA GLN A 120 -5.88 3.01 -13.35
C GLN A 120 -4.56 2.26 -13.59
N ASP A 121 -3.87 2.56 -14.68
CA ASP A 121 -2.57 1.97 -15.03
C ASP A 121 -1.49 2.39 -14.04
N LEU A 122 -1.45 3.69 -13.69
CA LEU A 122 -0.56 4.21 -12.65
C LEU A 122 -0.82 3.53 -11.30
N PHE A 123 -2.08 3.38 -10.91
CA PHE A 123 -2.46 2.68 -9.68
C PHE A 123 -2.00 1.22 -9.70
N LYS A 124 -2.14 0.53 -10.83
CA LYS A 124 -1.66 -0.86 -11.00
C LYS A 124 -0.14 -0.97 -10.95
N LYS A 125 0.58 0.00 -11.52
CA LYS A 125 2.06 0.06 -11.48
C LYS A 125 2.57 0.29 -10.06
N GLY A 126 1.97 1.26 -9.37
CA GLY A 126 2.13 1.40 -7.92
C GLY A 126 1.86 0.05 -7.26
N LYS A 127 0.70 -0.56 -7.54
CA LYS A 127 0.32 -1.84 -6.95
C LYS A 127 1.43 -2.90 -7.03
N ALA A 128 1.96 -3.15 -8.22
CA ALA A 128 3.02 -4.14 -8.40
C ALA A 128 4.26 -3.85 -7.54
N MET A 129 4.73 -2.61 -7.56
CA MET A 129 5.96 -2.18 -6.88
C MET A 129 5.94 -2.48 -5.38
N TRP A 130 4.88 -2.07 -4.68
CA TRP A 130 4.86 -2.19 -3.21
C TRP A 130 4.43 -3.57 -2.69
N THR A 131 3.91 -4.46 -3.54
CA THR A 131 3.55 -5.84 -3.12
C THR A 131 4.75 -6.77 -2.93
N THR A 132 5.88 -6.47 -3.58
CA THR A 132 7.06 -7.36 -3.55
C THR A 132 7.72 -7.42 -2.18
N GLY A 133 7.54 -6.40 -1.34
CA GLY A 133 8.26 -6.21 -0.08
C GLY A 133 9.71 -5.74 -0.25
N ASN A 134 10.17 -5.55 -1.50
CA ASN A 134 11.49 -5.03 -1.80
C ASN A 134 11.48 -3.50 -1.81
N ALA A 135 12.68 -2.94 -1.74
CA ALA A 135 12.95 -1.56 -2.15
C ALA A 135 12.35 -1.27 -3.52
N ALA A 136 11.69 -0.12 -3.71
CA ALA A 136 11.58 0.38 -5.06
C ALA A 136 12.95 0.89 -5.49
N THR A 137 13.35 0.47 -6.68
CA THR A 137 14.55 0.95 -7.35
C THR A 137 14.39 2.41 -7.78
N ALA A 138 15.50 3.09 -8.04
CA ALA A 138 15.47 4.47 -8.55
C ALA A 138 14.72 4.56 -9.91
N GLU A 139 14.84 3.53 -10.74
CA GLU A 139 14.15 3.44 -12.03
C GLU A 139 12.64 3.30 -11.84
N GLU A 140 12.20 2.42 -10.95
CA GLU A 140 10.80 2.25 -10.59
C GLU A 140 10.15 3.56 -10.11
N LEU A 141 10.84 4.29 -9.23
CA LEU A 141 10.39 5.59 -8.73
C LEU A 141 10.34 6.65 -9.82
N LYS A 142 11.34 6.67 -10.71
CA LYS A 142 11.36 7.58 -11.86
C LYS A 142 10.17 7.31 -12.78
N GLU A 143 9.92 6.05 -13.13
CA GLU A 143 8.80 5.68 -13.98
C GLU A 143 7.43 6.04 -13.36
N ILE A 144 7.25 5.88 -12.04
CA ILE A 144 6.02 6.35 -11.37
C ILE A 144 5.91 7.88 -11.41
N THR A 145 7.02 8.57 -11.14
CA THR A 145 7.07 10.03 -11.13
C THR A 145 6.71 10.60 -12.51
N GLU A 146 7.28 10.03 -13.57
CA GLU A 146 6.98 10.39 -14.96
C GLU A 146 5.53 10.06 -15.33
N ALA A 147 5.02 8.89 -14.91
CA ALA A 147 3.63 8.51 -15.15
C ALA A 147 2.65 9.51 -14.51
N VAL A 148 2.92 10.03 -13.31
CA VAL A 148 2.09 11.09 -12.70
C VAL A 148 2.22 12.42 -13.46
N LYS A 149 3.45 12.81 -13.85
CA LYS A 149 3.69 14.06 -14.60
C LYS A 149 3.01 14.06 -15.97
N ASN A 150 2.83 12.89 -16.58
CA ASN A 150 2.18 12.71 -17.87
C ASN A 150 0.65 12.67 -17.81
N LEU A 151 0.05 12.65 -16.61
CA LEU A 151 -1.40 12.82 -16.46
C LEU A 151 -1.84 14.22 -16.87
N THR A 152 -3.08 14.37 -17.33
CA THR A 152 -3.70 15.69 -17.54
C THR A 152 -3.85 16.42 -16.19
N PRO A 153 -3.98 17.76 -16.17
CA PRO A 153 -4.22 18.48 -14.91
C PRO A 153 -5.43 17.96 -14.12
N ASP A 154 -6.53 17.67 -14.80
CA ASP A 154 -7.74 17.11 -14.18
C ASP A 154 -7.48 15.70 -13.60
N ASP A 155 -6.72 14.88 -14.32
CA ASP A 155 -6.35 13.54 -13.86
C ASP A 155 -5.36 13.58 -12.68
N GLN A 156 -4.44 14.56 -12.67
CA GLN A 156 -3.54 14.79 -11.53
C GLN A 156 -4.34 15.17 -10.29
N GLU A 157 -5.30 16.08 -10.41
CA GLU A 157 -6.17 16.46 -9.29
C GLU A 157 -6.97 15.27 -8.76
N ALA A 158 -7.60 14.49 -9.67
CA ALA A 158 -8.35 13.30 -9.30
C ALA A 158 -7.46 12.24 -8.62
N TYR A 159 -6.26 12.01 -9.16
CA TYR A 159 -5.29 11.10 -8.58
C TYR A 159 -4.82 11.55 -7.19
N PHE A 160 -4.49 12.82 -7.00
CA PHE A 160 -4.05 13.35 -5.70
C PHE A 160 -5.16 13.42 -4.66
N LYS A 161 -6.43 13.50 -5.08
CA LYS A 161 -7.56 13.37 -4.15
C LYS A 161 -7.64 11.95 -3.58
N LEU A 162 -7.39 10.93 -4.38
CA LEU A 162 -7.31 9.54 -3.91
C LEU A 162 -6.02 9.24 -3.16
N MET A 163 -4.90 9.81 -3.61
CA MET A 163 -3.54 9.54 -3.13
C MET A 163 -2.83 10.83 -2.70
N PRO A 164 -3.24 11.53 -1.63
CA PRO A 164 -2.68 12.84 -1.26
C PRO A 164 -1.17 12.80 -0.98
N VAL A 165 -0.68 11.67 -0.50
CA VAL A 165 0.73 11.44 -0.20
C VAL A 165 1.59 11.48 -1.46
N ALA A 166 1.06 11.05 -2.60
CA ALA A 166 1.77 11.10 -3.87
C ALA A 166 2.08 12.54 -4.30
N LYS A 167 1.18 13.49 -4.00
CA LYS A 167 1.41 14.92 -4.24
C LYS A 167 2.62 15.41 -3.46
N LYS A 168 2.65 15.15 -2.15
CA LYS A 168 3.76 15.54 -1.28
C LYS A 168 5.09 14.90 -1.69
N PHE A 169 5.06 13.64 -2.11
CA PHE A 169 6.24 12.95 -2.64
C PHE A 169 6.78 13.65 -3.89
N LEU A 170 5.92 13.97 -4.87
CA LEU A 170 6.31 14.65 -6.11
C LEU A 170 6.89 16.03 -5.88
N GLU A 171 6.33 16.78 -4.94
CA GLU A 171 6.86 18.09 -4.50
C GLU A 171 8.26 17.95 -3.90
N THR A 172 8.57 16.83 -3.25
CA THR A 172 9.89 16.60 -2.62
C THR A 172 10.94 16.15 -3.64
N VAL A 173 10.58 15.32 -4.62
CA VAL A 173 11.53 14.77 -5.62
C VAL A 173 11.70 15.65 -6.87
N SER A 174 10.87 16.69 -7.03
CA SER A 174 10.98 17.65 -8.13
C SER A 174 11.60 18.99 -7.73
N ALA A 175 11.97 19.14 -6.45
CA ALA A 175 12.72 20.27 -5.91
C ALA A 175 14.23 19.99 -5.97
#